data_AF-A0A354WF60-F1
#
_entry.id   AF-A0A354WF60-F1
#
_cell.length_a   1.000
_cell.length_b   1.000
_cell.length_c   1.000
_cell.angle_alpha   90.00
_cell.angle_beta   90.00
_cell.angle_gamma   90.00
#
_symmetry.space_group_name_H-M   'P 1'
#
loop_
_entity.id
_entity.type
_entity.pdbx_description
1 polymer ?
#
loop_
_entity_poly.entity_id
_entity_poly.type
_entity_poly.pdbx_seq_one_letter_code
_entity_poly.pdbx_strand_id
1 'polypeptide(L)' 'GSWYNSVDEHRQRVQKQLQQTPSLKSYLKTALETAYIDGRRLAIKEGKRAQFGVRIPNQEEYSQICPFSIEQILDEDFYG' A
#
# COMPACT_ATOMS: atom_id res chain seq x y z
N GLY A 1 17.68 -4.65 -2.40
CA GLY A 1 16.88 -3.90 -1.41
C GLY A 1 15.80 -4.81 -0.88
N SER A 2 15.57 -4.81 0.42
CA SER A 2 14.43 -5.52 1.02
C SER A 2 13.11 -4.87 0.57
N TRP A 3 12.02 -5.63 0.59
CA TRP A 3 10.67 -5.08 0.41
C TRP A 3 10.39 -3.95 1.41
N TYR A 4 10.79 -4.12 2.67
CA TYR A 4 10.66 -3.11 3.73
C TYR A 4 11.36 -1.79 3.36
N ASN A 5 12.61 -1.85 2.90
CA ASN A 5 13.34 -0.65 2.47
C ASN A 5 12.63 0.10 1.33
N SER A 6 12.02 -0.63 0.39
CA SER A 6 11.24 -0.02 -0.68
C SER A 6 10.01 0.69 -0.14
N VAL A 7 9.32 0.11 0.86
CA VAL A 7 8.18 0.76 1.53
C VAL A 7 8.63 2.05 2.23
N ASP A 8 9.72 1.99 2.99
CA ASP A 8 10.26 3.14 3.73
C ASP A 8 10.61 4.31 2.80
N GLU A 9 11.31 4.01 1.71
CA GLU A 9 11.69 4.99 0.69
C GLU A 9 10.46 5.70 0.10
N HIS A 10 9.42 4.94 -0.25
CA HIS A 10 8.21 5.52 -0.84
C HIS A 10 7.41 6.34 0.17
N ARG A 11 7.34 5.90 1.43
CA ARG A 11 6.69 6.66 2.51
C ARG A 11 7.39 7.99 2.76
N GLN A 12 8.72 7.99 2.85
CA GLN A 12 9.52 9.21 2.99
C GLN A 12 9.29 10.17 1.83
N ARG A 13 9.20 9.66 0.59
CA ARG A 13 8.88 10.49 -0.59
C ARG A 13 7.50 11.15 -0.49
N VAL A 14 6.48 10.39 -0.08
CA VAL A 14 5.13 10.94 0.12
C VAL A 14 5.13 12.01 1.20
N GLN A 15 5.75 11.74 2.36
CA GLN A 15 5.85 12.73 3.44
C GLN A 15 6.56 14.01 2.98
N LYS A 16 7.68 13.89 2.25
CA LYS A 16 8.40 15.04 1.69
C LYS A 16 7.54 15.83 0.72
N GLN A 17 6.77 15.17 -0.15
CA GLN A 17 5.86 15.84 -1.09
C GLN A 17 4.74 16.58 -0.34
N LEU A 18 4.19 16.01 0.73
CA LEU A 18 3.17 16.65 1.56
C LEU A 18 3.71 17.86 2.32
N GLN A 19 4.98 17.82 2.73
CA GLN A 19 5.66 18.97 3.35
C GLN A 19 5.90 20.09 2.32
N GLN A 20 6.34 19.74 1.12
CA GLN A 20 6.62 20.70 0.04
C GLN A 20 5.34 21.31 -0.56
N THR A 21 4.26 20.54 -0.62
CA THR A 21 2.99 20.94 -1.21
C THR A 21 1.82 20.54 -0.31
N PRO A 22 1.52 21.31 0.75
CA PRO A 22 0.49 20.96 1.75
C PRO A 22 -0.92 20.78 1.18
N SER A 23 -1.24 21.41 0.05
CA SER A 23 -2.52 21.24 -0.63
C SER A 23 -2.75 19.82 -1.14
N LEU A 24 -1.70 19.00 -1.29
CA LEU A 24 -1.84 17.58 -1.64
C LEU A 24 -2.59 16.77 -0.57
N LYS A 25 -2.65 17.24 0.68
CA LYS A 25 -3.34 16.54 1.77
C LYS A 25 -4.81 16.28 1.48
N SER A 26 -5.50 17.20 0.80
CA SER A 26 -6.92 17.03 0.44
C SER A 26 -7.16 15.91 -0.56
N TYR A 27 -6.14 15.49 -1.30
CA TYR A 27 -6.21 14.42 -2.31
C TYR A 27 -5.82 13.04 -1.77
N LEU A 28 -5.29 12.95 -0.55
CA LEU A 28 -4.78 11.69 0.01
C LEU A 28 -5.84 10.59 0.07
N LYS A 29 -7.09 10.94 0.39
CA LYS A 29 -8.19 9.97 0.42
C LYS A 29 -8.41 9.32 -0.94
N THR A 30 -8.60 10.13 -1.98
CA THR A 30 -8.81 9.65 -3.36
C THR A 30 -7.59 8.89 -3.88
N ALA A 31 -6.39 9.38 -3.57
CA ALA A 31 -5.14 8.74 -3.95
C ALA A 31 -5.00 7.35 -3.29
N LEU A 32 -5.34 7.23 -2.00
CA LEU A 32 -5.29 5.96 -1.28
C LEU A 32 -6.32 4.96 -1.82
N GLU A 33 -7.56 5.37 -2.03
CA GLU A 33 -8.61 4.51 -2.60
C GLU A 33 -8.17 3.94 -3.95
N THR A 34 -7.59 4.78 -4.81
CA THR A 34 -7.07 4.36 -6.12
C THR A 34 -5.88 3.41 -5.98
N ALA A 35 -4.87 3.81 -5.20
CA ALA A 35 -3.65 3.02 -5.00
C ALA A 35 -3.93 1.66 -4.37
N TYR A 36 -4.90 1.57 -3.46
CA TYR A 36 -5.30 0.31 -2.83
C TYR A 36 -5.89 -0.67 -3.84
N ILE A 37 -6.76 -0.21 -4.75
CA ILE A 37 -7.34 -1.05 -5.80
C ILE A 37 -6.24 -1.64 -6.70
N ASP A 38 -5.26 -0.80 -7.09
CA ASP A 38 -4.12 -1.26 -7.87
C ASP A 38 -3.21 -2.22 -7.10
N GLY A 39 -2.90 -1.90 -5.84
CA GLY A 39 -2.11 -2.74 -4.95
C GLY A 39 -2.77 -4.11 -4.73
N ARG A 40 -4.08 -4.14 -4.48
CA ARG A 40 -4.89 -5.37 -4.38
C ARG A 40 -4.78 -6.21 -5.65
N ARG A 41 -4.93 -5.60 -6.82
CA ARG A 41 -4.82 -6.30 -8.11
C ARG A 41 -3.42 -6.90 -8.32
N LEU A 42 -2.37 -6.18 -7.93
CA LEU A 42 -0.99 -6.69 -7.99
C LEU A 42 -0.78 -7.85 -7.00
N ALA A 43 -1.23 -7.69 -5.75
CA ALA A 43 -1.12 -8.72 -4.72
C ALA A 43 -1.79 -10.04 -5.14
N ILE A 44 -2.99 -9.98 -5.72
CA ILE A 44 -3.68 -11.16 -6.27
C ILE A 44 -2.87 -11.80 -7.40
N LYS A 45 -2.29 -11.01 -8.30
CA LYS A 45 -1.48 -11.52 -9.42
C LYS A 45 -0.20 -12.20 -8.92
N GLU A 46 0.50 -11.60 -7.97
CA GLU A 46 1.71 -12.19 -7.40
C GLU A 46 1.40 -13.41 -6.52
N GLY A 47 0.29 -13.39 -5.76
CA GLY A 47 -0.18 -14.54 -4.99
C GLY A 47 -0.43 -15.76 -5.88
N LYS A 48 -0.98 -15.58 -7.09
CA LYS A 48 -1.15 -16.66 -8.08
C LYS A 48 0.16 -17.23 -8.62
N ARG A 49 1.27 -16.51 -8.46
CA ARG A 49 2.63 -16.94 -8.84
C ARG A 49 3.40 -17.54 -7.66
N ALA A 50 2.80 -17.62 -6.47
CA ALA A 50 3.47 -18.16 -5.31
C ALA A 50 3.94 -19.60 -5.57
N GLN A 51 5.16 -19.90 -5.13
CA GLN A 51 5.81 -21.20 -5.29
C GLN A 51 6.11 -21.81 -3.92
N PHE A 52 6.73 -22.99 -3.90
CA PHE A 52 7.22 -23.63 -2.67
C PHE A 52 6.15 -23.94 -1.61
N GLY A 53 4.93 -24.28 -2.06
CA GLY A 53 3.83 -24.66 -1.16
C GLY A 53 3.23 -23.50 -0.36
N VAL A 54 3.57 -22.25 -0.72
CA VAL A 54 2.92 -21.07 -0.15
C VAL A 54 1.43 -21.08 -0.53
N ARG A 55 0.55 -20.92 0.47
CA ARG A 55 -0.90 -20.86 0.26
C ARG A 55 -1.23 -19.71 -0.70
N ILE A 56 -2.08 -19.99 -1.68
CA ILE A 56 -2.64 -19.00 -2.60
C ILE A 56 -4.03 -18.63 -2.07
N PRO A 57 -4.24 -17.41 -1.54
CA PRO A 57 -5.56 -16.98 -1.08
C PRO A 57 -6.54 -16.80 -2.25
N ASN A 58 -7.83 -17.04 -1.99
CA ASN A 58 -8.89 -16.71 -2.92
C ASN A 58 -9.02 -15.18 -3.06
N GLN A 59 -9.58 -14.72 -4.18
CA GLN A 59 -9.68 -13.28 -4.48
C GLN A 59 -10.53 -12.53 -3.43
N GLU A 60 -11.53 -13.20 -2.86
CA GLU A 60 -12.45 -12.67 -1.86
C GLU A 60 -11.78 -12.46 -0.50
N GLU A 61 -10.67 -13.14 -0.23
CA GLU A 61 -9.88 -12.96 0.99
C GLU A 61 -9.10 -11.64 0.99
N TYR A 62 -8.89 -11.04 -0.19
CA TYR A 62 -8.33 -9.70 -0.31
C TYR A 62 -9.46 -8.69 -0.15
N SER A 63 -9.45 -7.94 0.96
CA SER A 63 -10.43 -6.89 1.24
C SER A 63 -10.65 -5.99 0.04
N GLN A 64 -11.92 -5.64 -0.23
CA GLN A 64 -12.27 -4.76 -1.34
C GLN A 64 -12.03 -3.28 -1.01
N ILE A 65 -12.00 -2.95 0.27
CA ILE A 65 -11.78 -1.60 0.81
C ILE A 65 -10.50 -1.63 1.62
N CYS A 66 -9.71 -0.55 1.55
CA CYS A 66 -8.50 -0.44 2.35
C CYS A 66 -8.84 -0.58 3.84
N PRO A 67 -8.27 -1.56 4.56
CA PRO A 67 -8.58 -1.76 5.97
C PRO A 67 -7.79 -0.80 6.89
N PHE A 68 -6.92 0.03 6.31
CA PHE A 68 -6.00 0.89 7.04
C PHE A 68 -6.30 2.36 6.78
N SER A 69 -6.08 3.19 7.80
CA SER A 69 -6.20 4.63 7.67
C SER A 69 -4.98 5.25 6.97
N ILE A 70 -5.12 6.50 6.51
CA ILE A 70 -4.01 7.25 5.91
C ILE A 70 -2.88 7.42 6.94
N GLU A 71 -3.23 7.66 8.21
CA GLU A 71 -2.28 7.83 9.30
C GLU A 71 -1.46 6.55 9.50
N GLN A 72 -2.11 5.37 9.50
CA GLN A 72 -1.42 4.09 9.60
C GLN A 72 -0.48 3.87 8.41
N ILE A 73 -0.92 4.12 7.18
CA ILE A 73 -0.10 3.87 5.99
C ILE A 73 1.14 4.79 5.95
N LEU A 74 1.00 6.03 6.43
CA LEU A 74 2.08 7.02 6.47
C LEU A 74 2.95 6.95 7.73
N ASP A 75 2.62 6.08 8.70
CA ASP A 75 3.44 5.78 9.87
C ASP A 75 4.65 4.95 9.46
N GLU A 76 5.85 5.39 9.86
CA GLU A 76 7.12 4.75 9.47
C GLU A 76 7.27 3.31 9.96
N ASP A 77 6.64 2.96 11.08
CA ASP A 77 6.74 1.63 11.69
C ASP A 77 5.60 0.68 11.30
N PHE A 78 4.69 1.12 10.41
CA PHE A 78 3.55 0.33 9.99
C PHE A 78 3.84 -0.52 8.74
N TYR A 79 3.63 -1.83 8.79
CA TYR A 79 3.85 -2.75 7.67
C TYR A 79 2.69 -3.69 7.32
N GLY A 80 1.48 -3.37 7.82
CA GLY A 80 0.25 -4.13 7.56
C GLY A 80 -0.18 -5.04 8.70
#